data_AF-A0A4Y2L4L7-F1
#
_entry.id   AF-A0A4Y2L4L7-F1
#
_cell.length_a   1.000
_cell.length_b   1.000
_cell.length_c   1.000
_cell.angle_alpha   90.00
_cell.angle_beta   90.00
_cell.angle_gamma   90.00
#
_symmetry.space_group_name_H-M   'P 1'
#
loop_
_entity.id
_entity.type
_entity.pdbx_description
1 polymer ?
#
loop_
_entity_poly.entity_id
_entity_poly.type
_entity_poly.pdbx_seq_one_letter_code
_entity_poly.pdbx_strand_id
1 'polypeptide(L)'
;MTLKSSMAMGPLTEMQMPSLEDPSSCEIQKAQLEDPAIKPILKKELSSADRPSWQEIAPESSATKRHWDLWDSLHLKDGVLYRKWESDDGSFCR
;
A
#
# COMPACT_ATOMS: atom_id res chain seq x y z
N MET A 1 -57.17 8.63 -30.82
CA MET A 1 -56.72 7.63 -29.81
C MET A 1 -55.22 7.47 -29.99
N THR A 2 -54.43 8.23 -29.24
CA THR A 2 -52.98 8.36 -29.46
C THR A 2 -52.24 7.35 -28.60
N LEU A 3 -51.68 6.32 -29.22
CA LEU A 3 -50.71 5.41 -28.60
C LEU A 3 -49.36 6.13 -28.52
N LYS A 4 -49.04 6.72 -27.38
CA LYS A 4 -47.71 7.27 -27.11
C LYS A 4 -46.87 6.17 -26.47
N SER A 5 -46.00 5.56 -27.27
CA SER A 5 -44.82 4.85 -26.78
C SER A 5 -43.83 5.89 -26.27
N SER A 6 -43.53 5.89 -24.98
CA SER A 6 -42.48 6.72 -24.39
C SER A 6 -41.57 5.82 -23.58
N MET A 7 -40.51 5.36 -24.24
CA MET A 7 -39.33 4.87 -23.55
C MET A 7 -38.56 6.11 -23.08
N ALA A 8 -38.85 6.55 -21.85
CA ALA A 8 -37.97 7.49 -21.19
C ALA A 8 -36.71 6.73 -20.79
N MET A 9 -35.59 7.06 -21.44
CA MET A 9 -34.26 6.66 -21.02
C MET A 9 -34.09 7.13 -19.57
N GLY A 10 -34.06 6.18 -18.63
CA GLY A 10 -33.73 6.46 -17.25
C GLY A 10 -32.38 7.18 -17.17
N PRO A 11 -32.13 7.97 -16.11
CA PRO A 11 -30.93 8.77 -16.01
C PRO A 11 -29.72 7.86 -16.20
N LEU A 12 -28.86 8.24 -17.16
CA LEU A 12 -27.55 7.66 -17.36
C LEU A 12 -26.93 7.48 -15.98
N THR A 13 -26.64 6.22 -15.66
CA THR A 13 -25.87 5.82 -14.49
C THR A 13 -24.86 6.91 -14.20
N GLU A 14 -25.10 7.60 -13.08
CA GLU A 14 -24.14 8.47 -12.45
C GLU A 14 -22.82 7.71 -12.50
N MET A 15 -21.91 8.15 -13.39
CA MET A 15 -20.53 7.74 -13.28
C MET A 15 -20.13 8.30 -11.94
N GLN A 16 -20.29 7.46 -10.92
CA GLN A 16 -19.88 7.70 -9.57
C GLN A 16 -18.50 8.32 -9.70
N MET A 17 -18.41 9.64 -9.49
CA MET A 17 -17.11 10.24 -9.24
C MET A 17 -16.55 9.37 -8.12
N PRO A 18 -15.42 8.69 -8.34
CA PRO A 18 -14.83 7.94 -7.26
C PRO A 18 -14.71 8.95 -6.13
N SER A 19 -15.43 8.68 -5.05
CA SER A 19 -15.25 9.34 -3.78
C SER A 19 -13.74 9.51 -3.63
N LEU A 20 -13.27 10.75 -3.45
CA LEU A 20 -11.87 11.01 -3.12
C LEU A 20 -11.65 10.64 -1.65
N GLU A 21 -12.20 9.50 -1.22
CA GLU A 21 -11.46 8.63 -0.34
C GLU A 21 -10.22 8.27 -1.15
N ASP A 22 -9.12 8.92 -0.75
CA ASP A 22 -7.82 8.79 -1.35
C ASP A 22 -7.61 7.33 -1.85
N PRO A 23 -7.51 7.09 -3.17
CA PRO A 23 -7.23 5.75 -3.69
C PRO A 23 -5.83 5.23 -3.24
N SER A 24 -5.10 5.97 -2.40
CA SER A 24 -3.66 5.79 -2.20
C SER A 24 -3.26 4.73 -1.18
N SER A 25 -4.01 4.42 -0.12
CA SER A 25 -3.50 3.45 0.86
C SER A 25 -3.87 1.99 0.54
N CYS A 26 -5.13 1.73 0.17
CA CYS A 26 -5.62 0.37 -0.08
C CYS A 26 -4.99 -0.29 -1.32
N GLU A 27 -4.78 0.48 -2.39
CA GLU A 27 -4.12 -0.01 -3.60
C GLU A 27 -2.62 -0.24 -3.37
N ILE A 28 -1.95 0.67 -2.66
CA ILE A 28 -0.52 0.50 -2.32
C ILE A 28 -0.33 -0.70 -1.40
N GLN A 29 -1.18 -0.88 -0.38
CA GLN A 29 -1.13 -2.04 0.50
C GLN A 29 -1.26 -3.34 -0.30
N LYS A 30 -2.23 -3.41 -1.23
CA LYS A 30 -2.40 -4.59 -2.10
C LYS A 30 -1.16 -4.84 -2.95
N ALA A 31 -0.62 -3.80 -3.60
CA ALA A 31 0.59 -3.92 -4.41
C ALA A 31 1.79 -4.42 -3.58
N GLN A 32 1.96 -3.94 -2.35
CA GLN A 32 3.02 -4.42 -1.45
C GLN A 32 2.81 -5.87 -0.99
N LEU A 33 1.56 -6.30 -0.81
CA LEU A 33 1.23 -7.70 -0.49
C LEU A 33 1.36 -8.65 -1.69
N GLU A 34 1.30 -8.13 -2.91
CA GLU A 34 1.53 -8.86 -4.15
C GLU A 34 3.02 -8.93 -4.51
N ASP A 35 3.81 -7.91 -4.15
CA ASP A 35 5.26 -7.89 -4.37
C ASP A 35 5.97 -8.96 -3.51
N PRO A 36 6.64 -9.95 -4.12
CA PRO A 36 7.31 -11.03 -3.41
C PRO A 36 8.53 -10.57 -2.57
N ALA A 37 9.12 -9.42 -2.88
CA ALA A 37 10.23 -8.85 -2.13
C ALA A 37 9.76 -8.06 -0.90
N ILE A 38 8.59 -7.41 -0.99
CA ILE A 38 8.05 -6.56 0.08
C ILE A 38 7.13 -7.33 1.02
N LYS A 39 6.29 -8.23 0.49
CA LYS A 39 5.30 -9.00 1.25
C LYS A 39 5.88 -9.68 2.49
N PRO A 40 7.07 -10.32 2.47
CA PRO A 40 7.62 -10.95 3.66
C PRO A 40 7.95 -9.91 4.76
N ILE A 41 8.51 -8.76 4.37
CA ILE A 41 8.84 -7.65 5.29
C ILE A 41 7.57 -7.07 5.90
N LEU A 42 6.58 -6.73 5.08
CA LEU A 42 5.30 -6.19 5.52
C LEU A 42 4.59 -7.15 6.49
N LYS A 43 4.58 -8.45 6.20
CA LYS A 43 3.98 -9.44 7.10
C LYS A 43 4.71 -9.53 8.44
N LYS A 44 6.04 -9.42 8.45
CA LYS A 44 6.83 -9.45 9.68
C LYS A 44 6.53 -8.22 10.54
N GLU A 45 6.53 -7.04 9.94
CA GLU A 45 6.19 -5.76 10.59
C GLU A 45 4.77 -5.79 11.20
N LEU A 46 3.81 -6.38 10.49
CA LEU A 46 2.43 -6.58 10.97
C LEU A 46 2.30 -7.61 12.09
N SER A 47 3.21 -8.59 12.16
CA SER A 47 3.15 -9.69 13.14
C SER A 47 3.93 -9.37 14.42
N SER A 48 5.01 -8.60 14.29
CA SER A 48 5.90 -8.18 15.37
C SER A 48 6.48 -6.83 14.99
N ALA A 49 6.38 -5.85 15.90
CA ALA A 49 7.04 -4.55 15.72
C ALA A 49 8.58 -4.67 15.77
N ASP A 50 9.11 -5.85 16.14
CA ASP A 50 10.53 -6.11 16.20
C ASP A 50 11.11 -6.58 14.85
N ARG A 51 12.35 -6.18 14.59
CA ARG A 51 13.12 -6.61 13.42
C ARG A 51 13.27 -8.14 13.41
N PRO A 52 12.88 -8.84 12.33
CA PRO A 52 13.04 -10.28 12.23
C PRO A 52 14.53 -10.64 12.25
N SER A 53 14.84 -11.81 12.78
CA SER A 53 16.22 -12.27 12.85
C SER A 53 16.79 -12.58 11.47
N TRP A 54 18.12 -12.58 11.35
CA TRP A 54 18.78 -12.94 10.09
C TRP A 54 18.39 -14.35 9.61
N GLN A 55 18.21 -15.31 10.51
CA GLN A 55 17.85 -16.68 10.14
C GLN A 55 16.48 -16.78 9.46
N GLU A 56 15.54 -15.92 9.86
CA GLU A 56 14.21 -15.87 9.26
C GLU A 56 14.21 -15.25 7.85
N ILE A 57 15.18 -14.38 7.54
CA ILE A 57 15.28 -13.67 6.27
C ILE A 57 16.32 -14.29 5.32
N ALA A 58 17.28 -15.06 5.85
CA ALA A 58 18.27 -15.80 5.09
C ALA A 58 17.70 -16.64 3.93
N PRO A 59 16.56 -17.35 4.05
CA PRO A 59 15.99 -18.10 2.94
C PRO A 59 15.27 -17.22 1.89
N GLU A 60 14.99 -15.96 2.18
CA GLU A 60 14.28 -15.05 1.29
C GLU A 60 15.16 -14.53 0.15
N SER A 61 14.52 -13.87 -0.83
CA SER A 61 15.20 -13.29 -1.98
C SER A 61 16.24 -12.23 -1.60
N SER A 62 17.19 -11.97 -2.48
CA SER A 62 18.15 -10.86 -2.30
C SER A 62 17.46 -9.50 -2.23
N ALA A 63 16.34 -9.32 -2.95
CA ALA A 63 15.54 -8.10 -2.88
C ALA A 63 14.88 -7.92 -1.51
N THR A 64 14.34 -8.99 -0.92
CA THR A 64 13.78 -8.99 0.44
C THR A 64 14.84 -8.63 1.48
N LYS A 65 16.04 -9.22 1.37
CA LYS A 65 17.18 -8.93 2.27
C LYS A 65 17.58 -7.45 2.25
N ARG A 66 17.57 -6.80 1.08
CA ARG A 66 17.84 -5.35 0.98
C ARG A 66 16.81 -4.51 1.75
N HIS A 67 15.55 -4.91 1.73
CA HIS A 67 14.52 -4.22 2.52
C HIS A 67 14.68 -4.48 4.02
N TRP A 68 15.10 -5.69 4.40
CA TRP A 68 15.45 -6.01 5.79
C TRP A 68 16.66 -5.22 6.30
N ASP A 69 17.66 -4.97 5.45
CA ASP A 69 18.79 -4.10 5.81
C ASP A 69 18.33 -2.66 6.09
N LEU A 70 17.26 -2.22 5.43
CA LEU A 70 16.62 -0.91 5.61
C LEU A 70 15.58 -0.88 6.74
N TRP A 71 15.43 -1.95 7.52
CA TRP A 71 14.36 -2.09 8.52
C TRP A 71 14.25 -0.89 9.46
N ASP A 72 15.38 -0.38 9.95
CA ASP A 72 15.39 0.74 10.90
C ASP A 72 14.91 2.07 10.28
N SER A 73 14.85 2.13 8.94
CA SER A 73 14.27 3.24 8.17
C SER A 73 12.84 2.96 7.71
N LEU A 74 12.27 1.79 7.98
CA LEU A 74 10.90 1.46 7.61
C LEU A 74 9.92 1.87 8.71
N HIS A 75 8.71 2.25 8.32
CA HIS A 75 7.61 2.48 9.25
C HIS A 75 6.29 2.05 8.62
N LEU A 76 5.45 1.41 9.43
CA LEU A 76 4.12 0.99 9.02
C LEU A 76 3.09 2.07 9.34
N LYS A 77 2.30 2.48 8.37
CA LYS A 77 1.16 3.38 8.57
C LYS A 77 -0.04 2.88 7.77
N ASP A 78 -1.17 2.69 8.44
CA ASP A 78 -2.42 2.21 7.85
C ASP A 78 -2.25 0.90 7.04
N GLY A 79 -1.28 0.07 7.47
CA GLY A 79 -0.91 -1.20 6.83
C GLY A 79 -0.14 -1.06 5.52
N VAL A 80 0.40 0.12 5.22
CA VAL A 80 1.37 0.38 4.14
C VAL A 80 2.74 0.60 4.74
N LEU A 81 3.75 -0.04 4.14
CA LEU A 81 5.15 0.11 4.53
C LEU A 81 5.75 1.35 3.84
N TYR A 82 6.26 2.28 4.62
CA TYR A 82 6.91 3.50 4.15
C TYR A 82 8.38 3.50 4.51
N ARG A 83 9.23 4.03 3.62
CA ARG A 83 10.63 4.30 3.93
C ARG A 83 10.76 5.74 4.41
N LYS A 84 11.25 5.94 5.62
CA LYS A 84 11.71 7.24 6.12
C LYS A 84 12.91 7.68 5.27
N TRP A 85 12.82 8.90 4.74
CA TRP A 85 13.97 9.56 4.14
C TRP A 85 14.68 10.38 5.21
N GLU A 86 16.01 10.30 5.27
CA GLU A 86 16.81 11.27 6.00
C GLU A 86 17.29 12.30 4.97
N SER A 87 17.01 13.58 5.21
CA SER A 87 17.56 14.66 4.39
C SER A 87 19.09 14.65 4.48
N ASP A 88 19.78 14.99 3.40
CA ASP A 88 21.25 14.98 3.32
C ASP A 88 21.89 15.86 4.41
N ASP A 89 21.18 16.88 4.87
CA ASP A 89 21.59 17.81 5.93
C ASP A 89 21.40 17.29 7.37
N GLY A 90 20.81 16.11 7.56
CA GLY A 90 20.62 15.49 8.89
C GLY A 90 19.57 16.18 9.78
N SER A 91 18.82 17.15 9.28
CA SER A 91 17.72 17.77 10.03
C SER A 91 16.38 17.04 9.77
N PHE A 92 15.67 16.72 10.85
CA PHE A 92 14.28 16.31 10.77
C PHE A 92 13.41 17.57 10.84
N CYS A 93 12.53 17.79 9.85
CA CYS A 93 11.59 18.91 9.86
C CYS A 93 10.75 18.88 11.15
N ARG A 94 10.65 20.04 11.79
CA ARG A 94 10.04 20.24 13.12
C ARG A 94 8.59 20.70 13.02
#